data_AF-X1IDH0-F1
#
_entry.id   AF-X1IDH0-F1
#
_cell.length_a   1.000
_cell.length_b   1.000
_cell.length_c   1.000
_cell.angle_alpha   90.00
_cell.angle_beta   90.00
_cell.angle_gamma   90.00
#
_symmetry.space_group_name_H-M   'P 1'
#
loop_
_entity.id
_entity.type
_entity.pdbx_description
1 polymer ?
#
loop_
_entity_poly.entity_id
_entity_poly.type
_entity_poly.pdbx_seq_one_letter_code
_entity_poly.pdbx_strand_id
1 'polypeptide(L)' 'METTMAGDGALEALLFEPVILLVLLLYLGSIVWVAIDAVKRDRSGCLIGFLVMGTWPVGLFIWLLARPEKAD' A
#
# COMPACT_ATOMS: atom_id res chain seq x y z
N MET A 1 -31.03 -30.00 11.85
CA MET A 1 -29.72 -29.59 12.38
C MET A 1 -28.94 -29.05 11.19
N GLU A 2 -29.20 -27.80 10.80
CA GLU A 2 -28.76 -27.25 9.49
C GLU A 2 -28.54 -25.72 9.51
N THR A 3 -28.52 -25.10 10.70
CA THR A 3 -28.42 -23.63 10.83
C THR A 3 -27.06 -23.14 11.30
N THR A 4 -26.11 -24.03 11.62
CA THR A 4 -24.79 -23.66 12.16
C THR A 4 -23.73 -23.40 11.09
N MET A 5 -23.99 -23.68 9.81
CA MET A 5 -22.96 -23.57 8.75
C MET A 5 -22.97 -22.21 8.01
N ALA A 6 -24.00 -21.37 8.20
CA ALA A 6 -24.14 -20.09 7.49
C ALA A 6 -23.59 -18.88 8.26
N GLY A 7 -23.41 -18.99 9.59
CA GLY A 7 -22.99 -17.88 10.45
C GLY A 7 -21.50 -17.52 10.33
N ASP A 8 -20.64 -18.53 10.14
CA ASP A 8 -19.19 -18.33 10.17
C ASP A 8 -18.67 -17.73 8.87
N GLY A 9 -19.16 -18.18 7.71
CA GLY A 9 -18.72 -17.67 6.40
C GLY A 9 -19.20 -16.25 6.08
N ALA A 10 -20.33 -15.82 6.64
CA ALA A 10 -20.85 -14.46 6.42
C ALA A 10 -20.04 -13.41 7.19
N LEU A 11 -19.59 -13.73 8.41
CA LEU A 11 -18.75 -12.85 9.22
C LEU A 11 -17.34 -12.73 8.63
N GLU A 12 -16.78 -13.86 8.15
CA GLU A 12 -15.50 -13.86 7.44
C GLU A 12 -15.57 -13.03 6.16
N ALA A 13 -16.60 -13.21 5.32
CA ALA A 13 -16.77 -12.42 4.10
C ALA A 13 -16.92 -10.92 4.39
N LEU A 14 -17.70 -10.55 5.41
CA LEU A 14 -17.94 -9.15 5.79
C LEU A 14 -16.67 -8.44 6.29
N LEU A 15 -15.72 -9.18 6.89
CA LEU A 15 -14.45 -8.63 7.37
C LEU A 15 -13.35 -8.67 6.31
N PHE A 16 -13.34 -9.68 5.43
CA PHE A 16 -12.26 -9.89 4.47
C PHE A 16 -12.33 -8.91 3.29
N GLU A 17 -13.53 -8.65 2.74
CA GLU A 17 -13.70 -7.73 1.62
C GLU A 17 -13.26 -6.29 1.89
N PRO A 18 -13.67 -5.61 2.99
CA PRO A 18 -13.26 -4.24 3.24
C PRO A 18 -11.76 -4.13 3.54
N VAL A 19 -11.16 -5.17 4.14
CA VAL A 19 -9.72 -5.22 4.40
C VAL A 19 -8.94 -5.30 3.09
N ILE A 20 -9.36 -6.14 2.14
CA ILE A 20 -8.71 -6.21 0.82
C ILE A 20 -8.79 -4.86 0.11
N LEU A 21 -9.96 -4.22 0.09
CA LEU A 21 -10.14 -2.91 -0.53
C LEU A 21 -9.26 -1.85 0.13
N LEU A 22 -9.18 -1.85 1.47
CA LEU A 22 -8.32 -0.93 2.21
C LEU A 22 -6.84 -1.15 1.87
N VAL A 23 -6.38 -2.40 1.85
CA VAL A 23 -5.00 -2.75 1.49
C VAL A 23 -4.68 -2.33 0.06
N LEU A 24 -5.61 -2.54 -0.89
CA LEU A 24 -5.45 -2.13 -2.28
C LEU A 24 -5.36 -0.60 -2.42
N LEU A 25 -6.21 0.14 -1.71
CA LEU A 25 -6.16 1.60 -1.67
C LEU A 25 -4.87 2.12 -1.05
N LEU A 26 -4.40 1.51 0.03
CA LEU A 26 -3.11 1.85 0.65
C LEU A 26 -1.94 1.52 -0.27
N TYR A 27 -1.98 0.38 -0.95
CA TYR A 27 -0.98 -0.03 -1.92
C TYR A 27 -0.87 0.98 -3.07
N LEU A 28 -1.98 1.24 -3.79
CA LEU A 28 -2.00 2.19 -4.90
C LEU A 28 -1.69 3.62 -4.46
N GLY A 29 -2.30 4.05 -3.35
CA GLY A 29 -2.06 5.37 -2.77
C GLY A 29 -0.61 5.57 -2.38
N SER A 30 0.04 4.56 -1.79
CA SER A 30 1.45 4.65 -1.40
C SER A 30 2.39 4.74 -2.60
N ILE A 31 2.14 4.02 -3.69
CA ILE A 31 2.94 4.08 -4.92
C ILE A 31 2.85 5.49 -5.54
N VAL A 32 1.63 6.01 -5.69
CA VAL A 32 1.43 7.36 -6.26
C VAL A 32 2.07 8.41 -5.36
N TRP A 33 1.86 8.31 -4.05
CA TRP A 33 2.46 9.21 -3.08
C TRP A 33 3.98 9.20 -3.14
N VAL A 34 4.61 8.01 -3.20
CA VAL A 34 6.06 7.89 -3.24
C VAL A 34 6.65 8.44 -4.52
N ALA A 35 5.97 8.23 -5.65
CA ALA A 35 6.41 8.75 -6.93
C ALA A 35 6.42 10.30 -6.93
N ILE A 36 5.37 10.90 -6.36
CA ILE A 36 5.29 12.36 -6.19
C ILE A 36 6.31 12.87 -5.16
N ASP A 37 6.47 12.19 -4.02
CA ASP A 37 7.45 12.56 -2.99
C ASP A 37 8.89 12.48 -3.51
N ALA A 38 9.19 11.50 -4.37
CA ALA A 38 10.48 11.39 -5.04
C ALA A 38 10.74 12.54 -6.02
N VAL A 39 9.75 12.91 -6.85
CA VAL A 39 9.87 14.05 -7.78
C VAL A 39 10.10 15.36 -7.01
N LYS A 40 9.42 15.55 -5.88
CA LYS A 40 9.61 16.72 -4.99
C LYS A 40 10.99 16.81 -4.34
N ARG A 41 11.81 15.76 -4.45
CA ARG A 41 13.16 15.68 -3.88
C ARG A 41 14.23 15.46 -4.96
N ASP A 42 13.92 15.85 -6.20
CA ASP A 42 14.79 15.69 -7.38
C ASP A 42 15.24 14.26 -7.65
N ARG A 43 14.41 13.27 -7.26
CA ARG A 43 14.63 11.85 -7.56
C ARG A 43 13.64 11.38 -8.63
N SER A 44 14.01 10.33 -9.35
CA SER A 44 13.14 9.74 -10.37
C SER A 44 11.90 9.11 -9.75
N GLY A 45 10.74 9.77 -9.92
CA GLY A 45 9.46 9.28 -9.41
C GLY A 45 9.08 7.90 -9.93
N CYS A 46 9.32 7.64 -11.22
CA CYS A 46 9.01 6.34 -11.81
C CYS A 46 9.87 5.22 -11.22
N LEU A 47 11.17 5.46 -11.02
CA LEU A 47 12.08 4.44 -10.47
C LEU A 47 11.69 4.07 -9.04
N ILE A 48 11.44 5.07 -8.19
CA ILE A 48 11.04 4.85 -6.80
C ILE A 48 9.63 4.25 -6.72
N GLY A 49 8.71 4.68 -7.58
CA GLY A 49 7.37 4.10 -7.68
C GLY A 49 7.41 2.62 -8.02
N PHE A 50 8.19 2.20 -9.02
CA PHE A 50 8.35 0.79 -9.37
C PHE A 50 9.04 -0.03 -8.28
N LEU A 51 10.02 0.56 -7.60
CA LEU A 51 10.68 -0.07 -6.45
C LEU A 51 9.67 -0.38 -5.34
N VAL A 52 8.85 0.61 -4.96
CA VAL A 52 7.81 0.42 -3.93
C VAL A 52 6.74 -0.55 -4.39
N MET A 53 6.32 -0.50 -5.66
CA MET A 53 5.35 -1.45 -6.22
C MET A 53 5.82 -2.91 -6.10
N GLY A 54 7.07 -3.20 -6.45
CA GLY A 54 7.61 -4.57 -6.41
C GLY A 54 8.02 -5.07 -5.03
N THR A 55 8.18 -4.17 -4.05
CA THR A 55 8.71 -4.51 -2.72
C THR A 55 7.79 -4.04 -1.59
N TRP A 56 6.56 -3.66 -1.88
CA TRP A 56 5.59 -3.24 -0.86
C TRP A 56 5.38 -4.36 0.17
N PRO A 57 5.36 -4.06 1.49
CA PRO A 57 5.46 -2.73 2.09
C PRO A 57 6.92 -2.30 2.38
N VAL A 58 7.88 -3.21 2.28
CA VAL A 58 9.29 -2.99 2.65
C VAL A 58 9.92 -1.83 1.88
N GLY A 59 9.68 -1.72 0.57
CA GLY A 59 10.20 -0.61 -0.24
C GLY A 59 9.71 0.76 0.20
N LEU A 60 8.47 0.85 0.68
CA LEU A 60 7.91 2.09 1.21
C LEU A 60 8.65 2.51 2.49
N PHE A 61 8.92 1.56 3.39
CA PHE A 61 9.70 1.82 4.60
C PHE A 61 11.14 2.23 4.29
N ILE A 62 11.80 1.56 3.33
CA ILE A 62 13.14 1.93 2.89
C ILE A 62 13.15 3.36 2.34
N TRP A 63 12.17 3.72 1.51
CA TRP A 63 12.05 5.10 1.04
C TRP A 63 11.86 6.10 2.18
N LEU A 64 11.00 5.81 3.15
CA LEU A 64 10.77 6.71 4.29
C LEU A 64 12.02 6.94 5.14
N LEU A 65 12.86 5.91 5.31
CA LEU A 65 14.09 5.98 6.11
C LEU A 65 15.26 6.63 5.35
N ALA A 66 15.36 6.41 4.04
CA ALA A 66 16.49 6.82 3.24
C ALA A 66 16.20 8.01 2.30
N ARG A 67 14.97 8.53 2.27
CA ARG A 67 14.63 9.67 1.41
C ARG A 67 15.49 10.88 1.77
N PRO A 68 16.06 11.57 0.77
CA PRO A 68 16.88 12.76 1.00
C PRO A 68 16.04 13.89 1.59
N GLU A 69 16.66 14.83 2.29
CA GLU A 69 15.99 16.08 2.68
C GLU A 69 15.50 16.84 1.43
N LYS A 70 14.50 17.71 1.61
CA LYS A 70 13.99 18.50 0.48
C LYS A 70 15.15 19.37 -0.02
N ALA A 71 15.32 19.45 -1.35
CA ALA A 71 16.17 20.48 -1.92
C ALA A 71 15.50 21.84 -1.61
N ASP A 72 16.24 22.72 -0.92
CA ASP A 72 15.82 24.10 -0.65
C ASP A 72 15.79 24.95 -1.92
#